data_AF-A0A0F8U863-F1
#
_entry.id   AF-A0A0F8U863-F1
#
_cell.length_a   1.000
_cell.length_b   1.000
_cell.length_c   1.000
_cell.angle_alpha   90.00
_cell.angle_beta   90.00
_cell.angle_gamma   90.00
#
_symmetry.space_group_name_H-M   'P 1'
#
loop_
_entity.id
_entity.type
_entity.pdbx_description
1 polymer ?
#
loop_
_entity_poly.entity_id
_entity_poly.type
_entity_poly.pdbx_seq_one_letter_code
_entity_poly.pdbx_strand_id
1 'polypeptide(L)'
;TPHDILPKLFGPLRERYAERPGGYTRVLRVEPKKDDQAPSAILELVDGPKDMRFALTARTVLRRRGQGLETLDELTTMNVRKVTQFRKNGVEELERAIHRLKVDDGKAQGQGRAKPANDAEEGAEKQQQQQQQ
;
A
#
# COMPACT_ATOMS: atom_id res chain seq x y z
N THR A 1 -30.44 9.81 6.60
CA THR A 1 -30.80 11.25 6.67
C THR A 1 -29.64 12.03 7.27
N PRO A 2 -29.64 13.38 7.34
CA PRO A 2 -28.57 14.14 8.00
C PRO A 2 -28.30 13.68 9.44
N HIS A 3 -29.33 13.25 10.16
CA HIS A 3 -29.26 12.72 11.52
C HIS A 3 -28.29 11.55 11.69
N ASP A 4 -28.05 10.76 10.64
CA ASP A 4 -27.14 9.61 10.70
C ASP A 4 -25.66 10.03 10.56
N ILE A 5 -25.40 11.19 9.94
CA ILE A 5 -24.05 11.68 9.60
C ILE A 5 -23.56 12.71 10.62
N LEU A 6 -24.48 13.49 11.21
CA LEU A 6 -24.16 14.53 12.20
C LEU A 6 -23.32 14.00 13.38
N PRO A 7 -23.59 12.83 13.99
CA PRO A 7 -22.75 12.29 15.05
C PRO A 7 -21.30 12.05 14.62
N LYS A 8 -21.10 11.58 13.38
CA LYS A 8 -19.76 11.35 12.82
C LYS A 8 -19.04 12.67 12.53
N LEU A 9 -19.77 13.67 12.07
CA LEU A 9 -19.21 15.00 11.77
C LEU A 9 -18.75 15.71 13.05
N PHE A 10 -19.61 15.78 14.06
CA PHE A 10 -19.33 16.51 15.30
C PHE A 10 -18.56 15.70 16.36
N GLY A 11 -18.45 14.39 16.19
CA GLY A 11 -17.58 13.52 17.00
C GLY A 11 -16.20 13.32 16.35
N PRO A 12 -15.95 12.15 15.72
CA PRO A 12 -14.61 11.74 15.32
C PRO A 12 -13.94 12.65 14.28
N LEU A 13 -14.71 13.29 13.38
CA LEU A 13 -14.12 14.22 12.41
C LEU A 13 -13.72 15.56 13.04
N ARG A 14 -14.54 16.08 13.95
CA ARG A 14 -14.20 17.27 14.74
C ARG A 14 -12.92 17.05 15.56
N GLU A 15 -12.85 15.94 16.29
CA GLU A 15 -11.69 15.61 17.12
C GLU A 15 -10.41 15.46 16.29
N ARG A 16 -10.49 14.77 15.14
CA ARG A 16 -9.33 14.56 14.25
C ARG A 16 -8.72 15.87 13.77
N TYR A 17 -9.53 16.90 13.52
CA TYR A 17 -9.10 18.13 12.88
C TYR A 17 -9.00 19.34 13.82
N ALA A 18 -9.17 19.14 15.13
CA ALA A 18 -9.20 20.21 16.11
C ALA A 18 -7.95 21.12 16.07
N GLU A 19 -6.77 20.54 15.82
CA GLU A 19 -5.49 21.25 15.80
C GLU A 19 -5.02 21.63 14.39
N ARG A 20 -5.77 21.24 13.34
CA ARG A 20 -5.36 21.41 11.94
C ARG A 20 -5.94 22.71 11.36
N PRO A 21 -5.11 23.70 10.97
CA PRO A 21 -5.59 24.96 10.42
C PRO A 21 -5.94 24.82 8.92
N GLY A 22 -7.11 24.23 8.63
CA GLY A 22 -7.59 24.04 7.27
C GLY A 22 -6.95 22.87 6.52
N GLY A 23 -7.33 22.69 5.24
CA GLY A 23 -6.79 21.63 4.38
C GLY A 23 -7.17 20.22 4.83
N TYR A 24 -8.44 20.00 5.17
CA TYR A 24 -8.97 18.71 5.66
C TYR A 24 -9.14 17.65 4.57
N THR A 25 -9.11 18.09 3.32
CA THR A 25 -9.27 17.24 2.14
C THR A 25 -7.99 17.22 1.31
N ARG A 26 -7.83 16.14 0.54
CA ARG A 26 -6.78 16.02 -0.48
C ARG A 26 -7.39 15.49 -1.76
N VAL A 27 -6.96 16.08 -2.88
CA VAL A 27 -7.30 15.62 -4.23
C VAL A 27 -6.06 14.99 -4.83
N LEU A 28 -6.13 13.70 -5.18
CA LEU A 28 -5.07 12.95 -5.83
C LEU A 28 -5.50 12.61 -7.25
N ARG A 29 -4.81 13.16 -8.25
CA ARG A 29 -5.07 12.80 -9.65
C ARG A 29 -4.75 11.33 -9.87
N VAL A 30 -5.63 10.65 -10.60
CA VAL A 30 -5.46 9.25 -11.01
C VAL A 30 -5.75 9.12 -12.51
N GLU A 31 -5.41 7.97 -13.06
CA GLU A 31 -5.76 7.62 -14.44
C GLU A 31 -7.29 7.67 -14.65
N PRO A 32 -7.76 8.00 -15.87
CA PRO A 32 -9.18 7.97 -16.21
C PRO A 32 -9.82 6.65 -15.82
N LYS A 33 -10.87 6.70 -14.99
CA LYS A 33 -11.57 5.50 -14.51
C LYS A 33 -12.63 4.99 -15.49
N LYS A 34 -13.14 5.86 -16.35
CA LYS A 34 -14.23 5.60 -17.30
C LYS A 34 -13.69 5.62 -18.73
N ASP A 35 -14.43 5.00 -19.63
CA ASP A 35 -14.07 4.86 -21.05
C ASP A 35 -14.09 6.20 -21.82
N ASP A 36 -14.67 7.25 -21.22
CA ASP A 36 -14.72 8.62 -21.76
C ASP A 36 -13.39 9.38 -21.66
N GLN A 37 -12.34 8.75 -21.10
CA GLN A 37 -11.02 9.34 -20.88
C GLN A 37 -11.06 10.64 -20.05
N ALA A 38 -12.12 10.85 -19.25
CA ALA A 38 -12.24 12.03 -18.42
C ALA A 38 -11.18 12.03 -17.30
N PRO A 39 -10.49 13.17 -17.05
CA PRO A 39 -9.56 13.30 -15.93
C PRO A 39 -10.22 12.90 -14.61
N SER A 40 -9.60 11.98 -13.88
CA SER A 40 -10.14 11.42 -12.64
C SER A 40 -9.27 11.78 -11.45
N ALA A 41 -9.89 11.85 -10.26
CA ALA A 41 -9.19 12.09 -9.01
C ALA A 41 -9.86 11.38 -7.84
N ILE A 42 -9.06 11.06 -6.82
CA ILE A 42 -9.52 10.60 -5.51
C ILE A 42 -9.62 11.82 -4.60
N LEU A 43 -10.81 12.07 -4.07
CA LEU A 43 -11.04 13.00 -2.96
C LEU A 43 -11.01 12.21 -1.65
N GLU A 44 -10.11 12.59 -0.75
CA GLU A 44 -9.95 11.93 0.53
C GLU A 44 -9.92 12.91 1.70
N LEU A 45 -10.25 12.39 2.88
CA LEU A 45 -10.10 13.07 4.16
C LEU A 45 -8.71 12.77 4.73
N VAL A 46 -7.94 13.81 5.02
CA VAL A 46 -6.56 13.69 5.52
C VAL A 46 -6.53 13.05 6.91
N ASP A 47 -5.41 12.43 7.28
CA ASP A 47 -5.22 11.80 8.60
C ASP A 47 -6.27 10.73 8.93
N GLY A 48 -7.02 10.28 7.93
CA GLY A 48 -8.04 9.26 8.06
C GLY A 48 -7.50 7.84 7.90
N PRO A 49 -8.35 6.84 8.18
CA PRO A 49 -7.98 5.43 8.02
C PRO A 49 -7.74 5.04 6.55
N LYS A 50 -8.27 5.81 5.60
CA LYS A 50 -8.14 5.58 4.14
C LYS A 50 -7.32 6.67 3.43
N ASP A 51 -6.33 7.25 4.13
CA ASP A 51 -5.42 8.24 3.54
C ASP A 51 -4.42 7.55 2.60
N MET A 52 -4.60 7.75 1.29
CA MET A 52 -3.79 7.15 0.24
C MET A 52 -2.36 7.71 0.23
N ARG A 53 -2.17 9.00 0.50
CA ARG A 53 -0.81 9.59 0.55
C ARG A 53 -0.02 8.98 1.70
N PHE A 54 -0.64 8.77 2.85
CA PHE A 54 -0.02 8.09 3.99
C PHE A 54 0.36 6.65 3.63
N ALA A 55 -0.56 5.89 3.04
CA ALA A 55 -0.30 4.50 2.64
C ALA A 55 0.83 4.39 1.59
N LEU A 56 0.83 5.25 0.58
CA LEU A 56 1.89 5.30 -0.44
C LEU A 56 3.24 5.68 0.17
N THR A 57 3.26 6.66 1.08
CA THR A 57 4.49 7.06 1.78
C THR A 57 5.06 5.89 2.58
N ALA A 58 4.23 5.15 3.33
CA ALA A 58 4.65 3.96 4.05
C ALA A 58 5.26 2.90 3.12
N ARG A 59 4.61 2.62 1.98
CA ARG A 59 5.12 1.69 0.96
C ARG A 59 6.45 2.16 0.35
N THR A 60 6.59 3.44 0.04
CA THR A 60 7.83 4.01 -0.51
C THR A 60 8.98 3.88 0.48
N VAL A 61 8.75 4.20 1.75
CA VAL A 61 9.76 4.05 2.82
C VAL A 61 10.14 2.59 2.99
N LEU A 62 9.18 1.67 3.05
CA LEU A 62 9.43 0.23 3.13
C LEU A 62 10.31 -0.26 1.99
N ARG A 63 9.96 0.11 0.74
CA ARG A 63 10.71 -0.29 -0.45
C ARG A 63 12.14 0.23 -0.43
N ARG A 64 12.34 1.51 -0.06
CA ARG A 64 13.68 2.12 0.03
C ARG A 64 14.56 1.41 1.06
N ARG A 65 14.02 1.15 2.25
CA ARG A 65 14.70 0.36 3.29
C ARG A 65 15.07 -1.04 2.79
N GLY A 66 14.18 -1.70 2.05
CA GLY A 66 14.44 -3.01 1.43
C GLY A 66 15.54 -3.00 0.35
N GLN A 67 15.82 -1.84 -0.26
CA GLN A 67 16.90 -1.65 -1.23
C GLN A 67 18.22 -1.21 -0.56
N GLY A 68 18.29 -1.14 0.78
CA GLY A 68 19.46 -0.65 1.50
C GLY A 68 19.67 0.86 1.39
N LEU A 69 18.70 1.60 0.87
CA LEU A 69 18.74 3.06 0.81
C LEU A 69 18.23 3.64 2.13
N GLU A 70 19.15 3.87 3.06
CA GLU A 70 18.82 4.41 4.38
C GLU A 70 18.43 5.89 4.33
N THR A 71 18.94 6.63 3.35
CA THR A 71 18.62 8.06 3.18
C THR A 71 17.33 8.25 2.39
N LEU A 72 16.48 9.15 2.89
CA LEU A 72 15.27 9.58 2.20
C LEU A 72 15.62 10.72 1.24
N ASP A 73 15.06 10.69 0.04
CA ASP A 73 15.07 11.85 -0.84
C ASP A 73 14.25 13.00 -0.23
N GLU A 74 14.48 14.20 -0.73
CA GLU A 74 13.81 15.41 -0.25
C GLU A 74 12.28 15.29 -0.33
N LEU A 75 11.76 14.72 -1.41
CA LEU A 75 10.32 14.57 -1.62
C LEU A 75 9.71 13.56 -0.66
N THR A 76 10.35 12.40 -0.44
CA THR A 76 9.87 11.42 0.56
C THR A 76 9.95 11.99 1.98
N THR A 77 11.02 12.71 2.33
CA THR A 77 11.14 13.39 3.63
C THR A 77 10.00 14.39 3.84
N MET A 78 9.72 15.21 2.81
CA MET A 78 8.59 16.14 2.83
C MET A 78 7.24 15.42 2.97
N ASN A 79 7.06 14.29 2.29
CA ASN A 79 5.83 13.51 2.35
C ASN A 79 5.63 12.89 3.73
N VAL A 80 6.68 12.30 4.32
CA VAL A 80 6.68 11.78 5.69
C VAL A 80 6.24 12.88 6.65
N ARG A 81 6.89 14.06 6.61
CA ARG A 81 6.50 15.20 7.44
C ARG A 81 5.03 15.59 7.25
N LYS A 82 4.56 15.67 6.01
CA LYS A 82 3.17 16.11 5.69
C LYS A 82 2.10 15.15 6.22
N VAL A 83 2.36 13.84 6.23
CA VAL A 83 1.40 12.82 6.65
C VAL A 83 1.47 12.47 8.14
N THR A 84 2.51 12.95 8.85
CA THR A 84 2.68 12.70 10.29
C THR A 84 2.42 13.93 11.16
N GLN A 85 2.66 15.15 10.66
CA GLN A 85 2.65 16.39 11.46
C GLN A 85 1.37 16.65 12.30
N PHE A 86 0.18 16.29 11.80
CA PHE A 86 -1.10 16.53 12.50
C PHE A 86 -1.87 15.23 12.76
N ARG A 87 -1.23 14.08 12.50
CA ARG A 87 -1.84 12.77 12.73
C ARG A 87 -1.64 12.40 14.20
N LYS A 88 -2.67 11.88 14.85
CA LYS A 88 -2.54 11.31 16.21
C LYS A 88 -1.49 10.21 16.20
N ASN A 89 -0.49 10.30 17.09
CA ASN A 89 0.68 9.41 17.15
C ASN A 89 1.53 9.39 15.85
N GLY A 90 1.47 10.46 15.05
CA GLY A 90 2.25 10.79 13.86
C GLY A 90 3.16 9.69 13.28
N VAL A 91 4.45 9.75 13.65
CA VAL A 91 5.49 8.86 13.12
C VAL A 91 5.31 7.41 13.59
N GLU A 92 4.84 7.19 14.81
CA GLU A 92 4.59 5.83 15.30
C GLU A 92 3.49 5.12 14.48
N GLU A 93 2.43 5.84 14.10
CA GLU A 93 1.41 5.30 13.20
C GLU A 93 2.01 4.92 11.84
N LEU A 94 2.94 5.73 11.33
CA LEU A 94 3.64 5.45 10.08
C LEU A 94 4.49 4.18 10.19
N GLU A 95 5.28 4.04 11.26
CA GLU A 95 6.07 2.82 11.51
C GLU A 95 5.19 1.59 11.71
N ARG A 96 4.06 1.72 12.43
CA ARG A 96 3.05 0.65 12.55
C ARG A 96 2.50 0.26 11.18
N ALA A 97 2.24 1.22 10.30
CA ALA A 97 1.77 0.95 8.94
C ALA A 97 2.84 0.23 8.09
N ILE A 98 4.10 0.64 8.19
CA ILE A 98 5.23 -0.02 7.52
C ILE A 98 5.38 -1.46 8.01
N HIS A 99 5.30 -1.69 9.32
CA HIS A 99 5.37 -3.03 9.90
C HIS A 99 4.24 -3.93 9.38
N ARG A 100 2.98 -3.44 9.36
CA ARG A 100 1.85 -4.18 8.79
C ARG A 100 2.09 -4.55 7.33
N LEU A 101 2.51 -3.59 6.51
CA LEU A 101 2.81 -3.83 5.09
C LEU A 101 3.91 -4.88 4.89
N LYS A 102 4.97 -4.85 5.71
CA LYS A 102 6.05 -5.84 5.67
C LYS A 102 5.53 -7.27 5.96
N VAL A 103 4.64 -7.41 6.93
CA VAL A 103 4.01 -8.70 7.28
C VAL A 103 3.12 -9.19 6.13
N ASP A 104 2.31 -8.30 5.55
CA ASP A 104 1.40 -8.65 4.46
C ASP A 104 2.17 -9.07 3.19
N ASP A 105 3.23 -8.35 2.83
CA ASP A 105 4.10 -8.71 1.70
C ASP A 105 4.80 -10.07 1.93
N GLY A 106 5.21 -10.36 3.17
CA GLY A 106 5.78 -11.67 3.53
C GLY A 106 4.78 -12.82 3.44
N LYS A 107 3.51 -12.61 3.84
CA LYS A 107 2.44 -13.61 3.69
C LYS A 107 2.09 -13.85 2.22
N ALA A 108 2.03 -12.80 1.41
CA ALA A 108 1.77 -12.91 -0.02
C ALA A 108 2.85 -13.74 -0.75
N GLN A 109 4.13 -13.58 -0.35
CA GLN A 109 5.23 -14.39 -0.89
C GLN A 109 5.19 -15.86 -0.42
N GLY A 110 4.73 -16.13 0.80
CA GLY A 110 4.58 -17.49 1.34
C GLY A 110 3.43 -18.30 0.75
N GLN A 111 2.38 -17.65 0.22
CA GLN A 111 1.22 -18.30 -0.38
C GLN A 111 1.29 -18.43 -1.92
N GLY A 112 2.37 -17.94 -2.55
CA GLY A 112 2.45 -17.76 -4.01
C GLY A 112 3.63 -18.42 -4.74
N ARG A 113 4.38 -19.34 -4.13
CA ARG A 113 5.42 -20.12 -4.82
C ARG A 113 5.25 -21.61 -4.57
N ALA A 114 4.23 -22.22 -5.18
CA ALA A 114 4.36 -23.61 -5.59
C ALA A 114 5.48 -23.66 -6.64
N LYS A 115 6.57 -24.40 -6.36
CA LYS A 115 7.65 -24.66 -7.33
C LYS A 115 7.02 -25.26 -8.60
N PRO A 116 7.45 -24.87 -9.81
CA PRO A 116 7.15 -25.70 -10.97
C PRO A 116 7.83 -27.06 -10.76
N ALA A 117 7.04 -28.13 -10.81
CA ALA A 117 7.55 -29.50 -10.83
C ALA A 117 8.33 -29.69 -12.14
N ASN A 118 9.65 -29.76 -12.05
CA ASN A 118 10.47 -30.31 -13.12
C ASN A 118 10.47 -31.83 -12.93
N ASP A 119 9.64 -32.55 -13.68
CA ASP A 119 9.74 -34.00 -13.87
C ASP A 119 9.13 -34.37 -15.23
N ALA A 120 9.93 -34.29 -16.30
CA ALA A 120 9.65 -34.98 -17.55
C ALA A 120 10.91 -35.02 -18.45
N GLU A 121 11.95 -35.72 -18.02
CA GLU A 121 12.97 -36.24 -18.95
C GLU A 121 13.73 -37.40 -18.29
N GLU A 122 13.07 -38.55 -18.13
CA GLU A 122 13.74 -39.84 -17.96
C GLU A 122 12.77 -40.95 -18.39
N GLY A 123 12.87 -41.38 -19.65
CA GLY A 123 11.96 -42.40 -20.18
C GLY A 123 12.00 -42.62 -21.67
N ALA A 124 13.18 -42.61 -22.31
CA ALA A 124 13.28 -42.96 -23.73
C ALA A 124 14.62 -43.64 -24.07
N GLU A 125 15.04 -44.67 -23.33
CA GLU A 125 16.22 -45.47 -23.72
C GLU A 125 16.13 -46.98 -23.43
N LYS A 126 14.94 -47.52 -23.15
CA LYS A 126 14.75 -48.98 -22.98
C LYS A 126 13.74 -49.61 -23.95
N GLN A 127 13.92 -49.37 -25.25
CA GLN A 127 13.22 -50.13 -26.30
C GLN A 127 14.14 -50.71 -27.39
N GLN A 128 15.46 -50.76 -27.19
CA GLN A 128 16.38 -51.37 -28.16
C GLN A 128 16.93 -52.76 -27.78
N GLN A 129 16.42 -53.42 -26.74
CA GLN A 129 16.92 -54.73 -26.30
C GLN A 129 15.89 -55.87 -26.24
N GLN A 130 14.76 -55.75 -26.93
CA GLN A 130 13.77 -56.83 -27.03
C GLN A 130 13.35 -57.20 -28.46
N GLN A 131 14.14 -56.83 -29.47
CA GLN A 131 13.98 -57.30 -30.86
C GLN A 131 15.20 -58.07 -31.39
N GLN A 132 16.06 -58.57 -30.52
CA GLN A 132 17.06 -59.57 -30.89
C GLN A 132 17.02 -60.71 -29.88
N GLN A 133 15.99 -61.55 -30.01
CA GLN A 133 15.96 -62.97 -29.70
C GLN A 133 14.72 -63.58 -30.33
#